data_AF-A0A383A5M8-F1
#
_entry.id   AF-A0A383A5M8-F1
#
_cell.length_a   1.000
_cell.length_b   1.000
_cell.length_c   1.000
_cell.angle_alpha   90.00
_cell.angle_beta   90.00
_cell.angle_gamma   90.00
#
_symmetry.space_group_name_H-M   'P 1'
#
loop_
_entity.id
_entity.type
_entity.pdbx_description
1 polymer ?
#
loop_
_entity_poly.entity_id
_entity_poly.type
_entity_poly.pdbx_seq_one_letter_code
_entity_poly.pdbx_strand_id
1 'polypeptide(L)'
;MSVPAYTGPLGRTWHYVFLGICCVVFFFLMAPIMVIVPLSFNIEPYFTFTEGMLRLDPDAFSFRWYKDVLGMCTQKATEAADAFTTSTKVQECGSGSNRGHEWAYAARNSIFIAFFATLVACTLGTLAAVGLSRTHMPFRKPIMALL
;
A
#
# COMPACT_ATOMS: atom_id res chain seq x y z
N MET A 1 -12.11 -24.87 -12.23
CA MET A 1 -13.43 -25.49 -12.47
C MET A 1 -13.45 -25.98 -13.91
N SER A 2 -13.68 -27.27 -14.18
CA SER A 2 -13.88 -27.76 -15.55
C SER A 2 -15.21 -27.23 -16.10
N VAL A 3 -15.24 -26.68 -17.31
CA VAL A 3 -16.48 -26.24 -17.94
C VAL A 3 -17.44 -27.45 -18.12
N PRO A 4 -18.76 -27.31 -17.86
CA PRO A 4 -19.73 -28.40 -18.00
C PRO A 4 -19.72 -29.04 -19.39
N ALA A 5 -20.05 -30.33 -19.45
CA ALA A 5 -19.96 -31.13 -20.69
C ALA A 5 -20.87 -30.64 -21.84
N TYR A 6 -21.92 -29.88 -21.54
CA TYR A 6 -22.85 -29.31 -22.52
C TYR A 6 -22.39 -27.95 -23.10
N THR A 7 -21.27 -27.38 -22.63
CA THR A 7 -20.79 -26.09 -23.12
C THR A 7 -20.22 -26.25 -24.53
N GLY A 8 -20.85 -25.59 -25.50
CA GLY A 8 -20.36 -25.56 -26.87
C GLY A 8 -18.92 -25.03 -26.98
N PRO A 9 -18.22 -25.28 -28.11
CA PRO A 9 -16.83 -24.88 -28.30
C PRO A 9 -16.63 -23.37 -28.11
N LEU A 10 -17.61 -22.56 -28.54
CA LEU A 10 -17.60 -21.11 -28.37
C LEU A 10 -17.59 -20.69 -26.88
N GLY A 11 -18.38 -21.34 -26.03
CA GLY A 11 -18.45 -21.03 -24.61
C GLY A 11 -17.16 -21.39 -23.86
N ARG A 12 -16.51 -22.49 -24.26
CA ARG A 12 -15.21 -22.90 -23.70
C ARG A 12 -14.13 -21.89 -24.08
N THR A 13 -14.07 -21.45 -25.34
CA THR A 13 -13.13 -20.40 -25.79
C THR A 13 -13.36 -19.09 -25.03
N TRP A 14 -14.61 -18.65 -24.90
CA TRP A 14 -14.93 -17.41 -24.18
C TRP A 14 -14.50 -17.45 -22.70
N HIS A 15 -14.67 -18.58 -22.03
CA HIS A 15 -14.25 -18.74 -20.64
C HIS A 15 -12.74 -18.51 -20.46
N TYR A 16 -11.91 -19.10 -21.33
CA TYR A 16 -10.46 -18.92 -21.27
C TYR A 16 -10.03 -17.52 -21.73
N VAL A 17 -10.70 -16.93 -22.73
CA VAL A 17 -10.45 -15.55 -23.14
C VAL A 17 -10.74 -14.59 -22.00
N PHE A 18 -11.87 -14.75 -21.32
CA PHE A 18 -12.22 -13.94 -20.15
C PHE A 18 -11.19 -14.08 -19.02
N LEU A 19 -10.77 -15.30 -18.69
CA LEU A 19 -9.70 -15.52 -17.71
C LEU A 19 -8.38 -14.86 -18.15
N GLY A 20 -8.02 -14.97 -19.44
CA GLY A 20 -6.86 -14.29 -19.99
C GLY A 20 -6.93 -12.78 -19.80
N ILE A 21 -8.08 -12.16 -20.10
CA ILE A 21 -8.32 -10.73 -19.87
C ILE A 21 -8.19 -10.40 -18.38
N CYS A 22 -8.82 -11.18 -17.49
CA CYS A 22 -8.70 -10.97 -16.04
C CYS A 22 -7.25 -11.08 -15.56
N CYS A 23 -6.47 -12.04 -16.06
CA CYS A 23 -5.06 -12.18 -15.72
C CYS A 23 -4.23 -10.99 -16.20
N VAL A 24 -4.49 -10.48 -17.42
CA VAL A 24 -3.80 -9.31 -17.96
C VAL A 24 -4.13 -8.05 -17.14
N VAL A 25 -5.40 -7.83 -16.82
CA VAL A 25 -5.83 -6.72 -15.97
C VAL A 25 -5.21 -6.83 -14.57
N PHE A 26 -5.23 -8.02 -13.96
CA PHE A 26 -4.60 -8.25 -12.67
C PHE A 26 -3.11 -7.96 -12.69
N PHE A 27 -2.38 -8.43 -13.72
CA PHE A 27 -0.97 -8.14 -13.89
C PHE A 27 -0.71 -6.65 -14.04
N PHE A 28 -1.50 -5.95 -14.85
CA PHE A 28 -1.41 -4.50 -15.02
C PHE A 28 -1.64 -3.73 -13.69
N LEU A 29 -2.62 -4.15 -12.89
CA LEU A 29 -2.89 -3.54 -11.58
C LEU A 29 -1.81 -3.87 -10.54
N MET A 30 -1.17 -5.04 -10.62
CA MET A 30 -0.08 -5.45 -9.73
C MET A 30 1.30 -4.95 -10.17
N ALA A 31 1.49 -4.59 -11.43
CA ALA A 31 2.75 -4.11 -11.98
C ALA A 31 3.42 -2.99 -11.15
N PRO A 32 2.72 -1.91 -10.71
CA PRO A 32 3.34 -0.88 -9.89
C PRO A 32 3.83 -1.40 -8.54
N ILE A 33 3.07 -2.32 -7.92
CA ILE A 33 3.45 -2.92 -6.63
C ILE A 33 4.69 -3.82 -6.82
N MET A 34 4.73 -4.61 -7.90
CA MET A 34 5.87 -5.46 -8.22
C MET A 34 7.17 -4.67 -8.43
N VAL A 35 7.09 -3.46 -8.99
CA VAL A 35 8.25 -2.56 -9.21
C VAL A 35 8.73 -1.92 -7.91
N ILE A 36 7.83 -1.61 -6.98
CA ILE A 36 8.17 -0.97 -5.71
C ILE A 36 8.89 -1.93 -4.76
N VAL A 37 8.56 -3.23 -4.78
CA VAL A 37 9.17 -4.25 -3.90
C VAL A 37 10.70 -4.37 -4.06
N PRO A 38 11.30 -4.49 -5.26
CA PRO A 38 12.75 -4.55 -5.38
C PRO A 38 13.41 -3.20 -5.06
N LEU A 39 12.73 -2.08 -5.34
CA LEU A 39 13.21 -0.73 -5.02
C LEU A 39 13.24 -0.46 -3.51
N SER A 40 12.39 -1.12 -2.70
CA SER A 40 12.41 -0.97 -1.25
C SER A 40 13.67 -1.54 -0.59
N PHE A 41 14.43 -2.38 -1.30
CA PHE A 41 15.73 -2.87 -0.86
C PHE A 41 16.89 -1.97 -1.28
N ASN A 42 16.66 -0.83 -1.92
CA ASN A 42 17.75 0.05 -2.35
C ASN A 42 18.44 0.74 -1.15
N ILE A 43 19.78 0.82 -1.19
CA ILE A 43 20.60 1.56 -0.23
C ILE A 43 20.57 3.07 -0.43
N GLU A 44 20.22 3.55 -1.63
CA GLU A 44 20.10 4.97 -1.94
C GLU A 44 18.78 5.56 -1.43
N PRO A 45 18.74 6.87 -1.06
CA PRO A 45 17.53 7.54 -0.58
C PRO A 45 16.48 7.76 -1.68
N TYR A 46 16.82 7.49 -2.94
CA TYR A 46 15.93 7.67 -4.08
C TYR A 46 15.38 6.32 -4.55
N PHE A 47 14.06 6.25 -4.79
CA PHE A 47 13.37 5.06 -5.32
C PHE A 47 13.59 4.92 -6.84
N THR A 48 14.85 4.80 -7.24
CA THR A 48 15.30 4.69 -8.63
C THR A 48 16.16 3.46 -8.82
N PHE A 49 16.14 2.87 -10.02
CA PHE A 49 17.02 1.74 -10.35
C PHE A 49 18.46 2.25 -10.55
N THR A 50 19.33 1.90 -9.60
CA THR A 50 20.75 2.28 -9.59
C THR A 50 21.56 1.35 -10.49
N GLU A 51 22.73 1.78 -10.95
CA GLU A 51 23.61 0.92 -11.74
C GLU A 51 24.04 -0.35 -10.98
N GLY A 52 24.26 -0.25 -9.66
CA GLY A 52 24.60 -1.39 -8.81
C GLY A 52 23.47 -2.43 -8.71
N MET A 53 22.22 -1.97 -8.63
CA MET A 53 21.05 -2.84 -8.58
C MET A 53 20.81 -3.59 -9.91
N LEU A 54 21.08 -2.93 -11.05
CA LEU A 54 21.01 -3.54 -12.38
C LEU A 54 22.15 -4.54 -12.62
N ARG A 55 23.32 -4.32 -12.01
CA ARG A 55 24.47 -5.23 -12.05
C ARG A 55 24.39 -6.38 -11.04
N LEU A 56 23.32 -6.44 -10.23
CA LEU A 56 23.13 -7.43 -9.17
C LEU A 56 24.28 -7.45 -8.16
N ASP A 57 24.83 -6.28 -7.85
CA ASP A 57 25.87 -6.14 -6.83
C ASP A 57 25.25 -6.29 -5.43
N PRO A 58 25.72 -7.22 -4.58
CA PRO A 58 25.21 -7.40 -3.22
C PRO A 58 25.32 -6.15 -2.35
N ASP A 59 26.27 -5.24 -2.63
CA ASP A 59 26.47 -4.02 -1.84
C ASP A 59 25.39 -2.95 -2.08
N ALA A 60 24.62 -3.06 -3.18
CA ALA A 60 23.54 -2.14 -3.51
C ALA A 60 22.21 -2.43 -2.78
N PHE A 61 22.07 -3.60 -2.14
CA PHE A 61 20.85 -4.04 -1.45
C PHE A 61 20.95 -3.88 0.07
N SER A 62 19.92 -3.31 0.70
CA SER A 62 19.85 -3.08 2.14
C SER A 62 18.44 -3.20 2.71
N PHE A 63 18.33 -3.60 3.98
CA PHE A 63 17.06 -3.63 4.73
C PHE A 63 16.83 -2.35 5.57
N ARG A 64 17.54 -1.26 5.28
CA ARG A 64 17.54 -0.06 6.14
C ARG A 64 16.14 0.52 6.35
N TRP A 65 15.31 0.53 5.32
CA TRP A 65 13.94 1.06 5.36
C TRP A 65 13.04 0.25 6.29
N TYR A 66 13.20 -1.08 6.30
CA TYR A 66 12.49 -1.96 7.24
C TYR A 66 12.96 -1.75 8.68
N LYS A 67 14.27 -1.54 8.88
CA LYS A 67 14.83 -1.24 10.20
C LYS A 67 14.33 0.11 10.72
N ASP A 68 14.24 1.11 9.85
CA ASP A 68 13.71 2.45 10.16
C ASP A 68 12.22 2.39 10.57
N VAL A 69 11.40 1.66 9.82
CA VAL A 69 9.97 1.43 10.17
C VAL A 69 9.80 0.75 11.53
N LEU A 70 10.73 -0.15 11.89
CA LEU A 70 10.74 -0.83 13.19
C LEU A 70 11.39 0.00 14.31
N GLY A 71 11.86 1.21 14.02
CA GLY A 71 12.56 2.07 14.97
C GLY A 71 13.97 1.61 15.34
N MET A 72 14.50 0.63 14.60
CA MET A 72 15.90 0.23 14.66
C MET A 72 16.73 1.19 13.81
N CYS A 73 16.93 2.35 14.39
CA CYS A 73 17.77 3.41 13.90
C CYS A 73 19.17 2.90 13.50
N THR A 74 19.39 2.63 12.21
CA THR A 74 20.69 2.19 11.66
C THR A 74 21.15 3.17 10.59
N GLN A 75 21.71 4.30 11.02
CA GLN A 75 22.45 5.18 10.12
C GLN A 75 23.90 4.69 10.05
N LYS A 76 24.21 3.92 9.02
CA LYS A 76 25.50 4.05 8.34
C LYS A 76 25.22 4.24 6.86
N ALA A 77 25.00 5.50 6.50
CA ALA A 77 25.15 6.01 5.15
C ALA A 77 26.17 7.14 5.20
N THR A 78 27.32 6.87 5.83
CA THR A 78 28.47 7.78 5.79
C THR A 78 29.40 7.33 4.68
N GLU A 79 29.80 8.31 3.86
CA GLU A 79 31.00 8.36 3.01
C GLU A 79 30.91 7.85 1.57
N ALA A 80 30.24 8.63 0.72
CA ALA A 80 30.69 9.03 -0.62
C ALA A 80 29.70 10.09 -1.15
N ALA A 81 29.95 11.40 -1.00
CA ALA A 81 30.40 12.14 -2.18
C ALA A 81 31.14 13.47 -1.92
N ASP A 82 31.22 14.02 -0.72
CA ASP A 82 31.87 15.34 -0.55
C ASP A 82 32.09 15.75 0.92
N ALA A 83 33.21 15.29 1.45
CA ALA A 83 33.85 15.97 2.57
C ALA A 83 34.52 17.25 2.05
N PHE A 84 33.86 18.41 2.19
CA PHE A 84 34.62 19.67 2.30
C PHE A 84 33.93 20.84 3.01
N THR A 85 32.60 20.91 3.17
CA THR A 85 32.04 22.09 3.86
C THR A 85 30.76 21.80 4.61
N THR A 86 30.79 22.09 5.91
CA THR A 86 29.65 22.31 6.80
C THR A 86 29.14 21.10 7.59
N SER A 87 29.59 21.09 8.84
CA SER A 87 28.86 20.65 10.03
C SER A 87 28.45 19.19 10.10
N THR A 88 29.35 18.41 10.67
CA THR A 88 29.13 17.12 11.34
C THR A 88 28.00 17.18 12.37
N LYS A 89 26.76 17.16 11.87
CA LYS A 89 25.67 16.44 12.50
C LYS A 89 25.13 15.51 11.42
N VAL A 90 25.85 14.40 11.21
CA VAL A 90 25.17 13.15 10.88
C VAL A 90 24.13 13.02 11.98
N GLN A 91 22.87 13.29 11.67
CA GLN A 91 21.78 13.09 12.63
C GLN A 91 21.63 11.58 12.74
N GLU A 92 22.54 11.03 13.54
CA GLU A 92 22.49 9.68 14.04
C GLU A 92 21.08 9.49 14.54
N CYS A 93 20.54 8.38 14.12
CA CYS A 93 19.23 7.93 14.52
C CYS A 93 19.38 7.60 16.03
N GLY A 94 19.18 8.63 16.88
CA GLY A 94 19.63 8.66 18.28
C GLY A 94 20.23 9.98 18.82
N SER A 95 20.56 10.99 18.01
CA SER A 95 21.02 12.30 18.55
C SER A 95 19.81 13.18 18.93
N GLY A 96 19.24 12.91 20.11
CA GLY A 96 18.38 13.85 20.85
C GLY A 96 16.95 14.09 20.35
N SER A 97 16.38 13.20 19.52
CA SER A 97 14.99 13.31 19.07
C SER A 97 14.28 11.96 19.13
N ASN A 98 13.15 11.90 19.84
CA ASN A 98 12.31 10.70 20.06
C ASN A 98 11.58 10.17 18.79
N ARG A 99 12.19 10.23 17.59
CA ARG A 99 11.48 10.03 16.31
C ARG A 99 11.58 8.62 15.70
N GLY A 100 12.15 7.64 16.39
CA GLY A 100 12.25 6.26 15.86
C GLY A 100 10.92 5.47 15.87
N HIS A 101 9.88 5.94 16.56
CA HIS A 101 8.63 5.19 16.75
C HIS A 101 7.39 5.92 16.23
N GLU A 102 7.53 7.04 15.51
CA GLU A 102 6.41 7.84 15.06
C GLU A 102 5.53 7.09 14.04
N TRP A 103 6.15 6.31 13.15
CA TRP A 103 5.41 5.51 12.17
C TRP A 103 4.65 4.35 12.83
N ALA A 104 5.29 3.64 13.76
CA ALA A 104 4.66 2.56 14.52
C ALA A 104 3.54 3.09 15.44
N TYR A 105 3.74 4.24 16.08
CA TYR A 105 2.74 4.89 16.93
C TYR A 105 1.54 5.38 16.12
N ALA A 106 1.78 6.04 14.98
CA ALA A 106 0.73 6.46 14.06
C ALA A 106 -0.07 5.25 13.54
N ALA A 107 0.60 4.18 13.11
CA ALA A 107 -0.05 2.95 12.67
C ALA A 107 -0.94 2.34 13.76
N ARG A 108 -0.46 2.26 15.01
CA ARG A 108 -1.24 1.77 16.15
C ARG A 108 -2.48 2.62 16.39
N ASN A 109 -2.35 3.94 16.36
CA ASN A 109 -3.47 4.85 16.57
C ASN A 109 -4.51 4.71 15.45
N SER A 110 -4.07 4.66 14.19
CA SER A 110 -4.95 4.46 13.04
C SER A 110 -5.71 3.14 13.10
N ILE A 111 -5.07 2.03 13.51
CA ILE A 111 -5.74 0.73 13.67
C ILE A 111 -6.86 0.82 14.72
N PHE A 112 -6.59 1.47 15.86
CA PHE A 112 -7.59 1.64 16.91
C PHE A 112 -8.77 2.47 16.41
N ILE A 113 -8.51 3.61 15.78
CA ILE A 113 -9.55 4.50 15.24
C ILE A 113 -10.35 3.80 14.13
N ALA A 114 -9.68 3.08 13.22
CA ALA A 114 -10.32 2.37 12.13
C ALA A 114 -11.36 1.36 12.62
N PHE A 115 -11.05 0.63 13.69
CA PHE A 115 -11.97 -0.34 14.29
C PHE A 115 -13.26 0.33 14.78
N PHE A 116 -13.16 1.37 15.62
CA PHE A 116 -14.34 2.09 16.10
C PHE A 116 -15.09 2.80 14.96
N ALA A 117 -14.37 3.38 14.01
CA ALA A 117 -14.96 4.03 12.84
C ALA A 117 -15.78 3.05 11.99
N THR A 118 -15.27 1.83 11.74
CA THR A 118 -16.02 0.81 10.99
C THR A 118 -17.29 0.38 11.70
N LEU A 119 -17.27 0.20 13.02
CA LEU A 119 -18.47 -0.15 13.79
C LEU A 119 -19.53 0.96 13.73
N VAL A 120 -19.12 2.21 13.94
CA VAL A 120 -20.04 3.35 13.88
C VAL A 120 -20.56 3.56 12.44
N ALA A 121 -19.70 3.43 11.43
CA ALA A 121 -20.10 3.56 10.03
C ALA A 121 -21.09 2.46 9.60
N CYS A 122 -20.84 1.19 9.97
CA CYS A 122 -21.75 0.08 9.64
C CYS A 122 -23.10 0.22 10.35
N THR A 123 -23.11 0.61 11.61
CA THR A 123 -24.37 0.79 12.37
C THR A 123 -25.18 1.96 11.82
N LEU A 124 -24.57 3.14 11.64
CA LEU A 124 -25.24 4.30 11.04
C LEU A 124 -25.69 4.03 9.60
N GLY A 125 -24.86 3.38 8.79
CA GLY A 125 -25.20 3.00 7.42
C GLY A 125 -26.38 2.03 7.35
N THR A 126 -26.42 1.03 8.23
CA THR A 126 -27.54 0.09 8.31
C THR A 126 -28.82 0.78 8.77
N LEU A 127 -28.73 1.65 9.78
CA LEU A 127 -29.87 2.43 10.25
C LEU A 127 -30.40 3.40 9.18
N ALA A 128 -29.52 4.01 8.39
CA ALA A 128 -29.91 4.86 7.27
C ALA A 128 -30.62 4.05 6.16
N ALA A 129 -30.10 2.86 5.83
CA ALA A 129 -30.71 1.96 4.85
C ALA A 129 -32.10 1.49 5.29
N VAL A 130 -32.25 1.02 6.54
CA VAL A 130 -33.54 0.65 7.13
C VAL A 130 -34.47 1.88 7.16
N GLY A 131 -33.94 3.04 7.53
CA GLY A 131 -34.65 4.30 7.53
C GLY A 131 -35.20 4.69 6.16
N LEU A 132 -34.47 4.49 5.07
CA LEU A 132 -34.92 4.82 3.71
C LEU A 132 -35.93 3.80 3.15
N SER A 133 -35.91 2.56 3.65
CA SER A 133 -36.79 1.47 3.20
C SER A 133 -38.26 1.64 3.62
N ARG A 134 -38.54 2.43 4.67
CA ARG A 134 -39.91 2.69 5.14
C ARG A 134 -40.67 3.64 4.20
N THR A 135 -41.88 3.24 3.81
CA THR A 135 -42.75 3.96 2.86
C THR A 135 -43.15 5.36 3.34
N HIS A 136 -43.17 5.59 4.65
CA HIS A 136 -43.66 6.82 5.28
C HIS A 136 -42.55 7.82 5.65
N MET A 137 -41.45 7.89 4.89
CA MET A 137 -40.34 8.82 5.15
C MET A 137 -40.61 10.22 4.55
N PRO A 138 -40.69 11.29 5.37
CA PRO A 138 -40.79 12.65 4.85
C PRO A 138 -39.51 12.97 4.05
N PHE A 139 -39.66 13.57 2.87
CA PHE A 139 -38.55 13.90 1.95
C PHE A 139 -37.85 12.71 1.26
N ARG A 140 -38.48 11.53 1.13
CA ARG A 140 -37.94 10.39 0.36
C ARG A 140 -37.55 10.73 -1.09
N LYS A 141 -38.41 11.45 -1.81
CA LYS A 141 -38.22 11.79 -3.23
C LYS A 141 -36.94 12.61 -3.51
N PRO A 142 -36.67 13.74 -2.81
CA PRO A 142 -35.43 14.48 -3.02
C PRO A 142 -34.18 13.73 -2.57
N ILE A 143 -34.25 12.92 -1.50
CA ILE A 143 -33.10 12.14 -1.01
C ILE A 143 -32.72 11.04 -2.02
N MET A 144 -33.69 10.32 -2.59
CA MET A 144 -33.42 9.33 -3.65
C MET A 144 -32.98 9.93 -4.99
N ALA A 145 -33.26 11.21 -5.23
CA ALA A 145 -32.79 11.89 -6.44
C ALA A 145 -31.34 12.38 -6.32
N LEU A 146 -30.83 12.53 -5.08
CA LEU A 146 -29.48 13.02 -4.79
C LEU A 146 -28.45 11.89 -4.63
N LEU A 147 -28.88 10.74 -4.11
CA LEU A 147 -28.06 9.55 -3.83
C LEU A 147 -27.98 8.65 -5.07
#